data_AF-A0A0C9VG35-F1
#
_entry.id   AF-A0A0C9VG35-F1
#
_cell.length_a   1.000
_cell.length_b   1.000
_cell.length_c   1.000
_cell.angle_alpha   90.00
_cell.angle_beta   90.00
_cell.angle_gamma   90.00
#
_symmetry.space_group_name_H-M   'P 1'
#
loop_
_entity.id
_entity.type
_entity.pdbx_description
1 polymer ?
#
loop_
_entity_poly.entity_id
_entity_poly.type
_entity_poly.pdbx_seq_one_letter_code
_entity_poly.pdbx_strand_id
1 'polypeptide(L)'
;MHATLARRALGHLVPPKIATPSSVSGGSAASLTPLVEFYSKLPKGPAPKLGPRGPASYLFNAKNASGVPILVVIFGLIGFGYTLDYNMHLKHHKNHPH
;
A
#
# COMPACT_ATOMS: atom_id res chain seq x y z
N MET A 1 -7.95 59.20 24.66
CA MET A 1 -6.76 58.52 25.19
C MET A 1 -5.74 58.40 24.06
N HIS A 2 -4.64 59.15 24.13
CA HIS A 2 -3.66 59.24 23.04
C HIS A 2 -2.65 58.09 23.16
N ALA A 3 -2.71 57.11 22.25
CA ALA A 3 -1.65 56.11 22.12
C ALA A 3 -0.34 56.80 21.70
N THR A 4 0.74 56.55 22.43
CA THR A 4 2.08 57.08 22.12
C THR A 4 2.56 56.60 20.75
N LEU A 5 3.39 57.40 20.06
CA LEU A 5 3.91 57.08 18.72
C LEU A 5 4.56 55.69 18.64
N ALA A 6 5.27 55.28 19.70
CA ALA A 6 5.87 53.94 19.81
C ALA A 6 4.81 52.82 19.80
N ARG A 7 3.67 53.01 20.48
CA ARG A 7 2.58 52.02 20.50
C ARG A 7 1.90 51.90 19.14
N ARG A 8 1.74 53.01 18.41
CA ARG A 8 1.20 53.00 17.05
C ARG A 8 2.13 52.30 16.06
N ALA A 9 3.45 52.52 16.18
CA ALA A 9 4.45 51.85 15.36
C ALA A 9 4.47 50.31 15.58
N LEU A 10 4.17 49.85 16.79
CA LEU A 10 4.12 48.43 17.14
C LEU A 10 2.74 47.78 16.96
N GLY A 11 1.71 48.55 16.61
CA GLY A 11 0.32 48.06 16.49
C GLY A 11 0.08 47.07 15.35
N HIS A 12 1.00 46.99 14.39
CA HIS A 12 0.96 46.06 13.25
C HIS A 12 1.85 44.83 13.44
N LEU A 13 2.55 44.71 14.59
CA LEU A 13 3.47 43.61 14.87
C LEU A 13 2.73 42.27 15.05
N VAL A 14 1.52 42.33 15.60
CA VAL A 14 0.65 41.16 15.73
C VAL A 14 -0.37 41.21 14.58
N PRO A 15 -0.39 40.21 13.69
CA PRO A 15 -1.34 40.19 12.59
C PRO A 15 -2.79 40.15 13.13
N PRO A 16 -3.73 40.84 12.48
CA PRO A 16 -5.13 40.86 12.90
C PRO A 16 -5.74 39.45 12.85
N LYS A 17 -6.80 39.22 13.63
CA LYS A 17 -7.48 37.93 13.66
C LYS A 17 -8.15 37.65 12.31
N ILE A 18 -7.51 36.82 11.49
CA ILE A 18 -8.03 36.33 10.22
C ILE A 18 -8.81 35.04 10.53
N ALA A 19 -10.06 34.91 10.06
CA ALA A 19 -10.86 33.71 10.30
C ALA A 19 -10.24 32.45 9.67
N THR A 20 -9.40 32.61 8.64
CA THR A 20 -8.74 31.54 7.89
C THR A 20 -7.31 31.93 7.50
N PRO A 21 -6.33 31.89 8.42
CA PRO A 21 -4.93 32.25 8.10
C PRO A 21 -4.32 31.35 7.00
N SER A 22 -4.82 30.13 6.85
CA SER A 22 -4.43 29.17 5.80
C SER A 22 -4.84 29.58 4.39
N SER A 23 -5.86 30.44 4.22
CA SER A 23 -6.27 30.93 2.88
C SER A 23 -5.43 32.10 2.38
N VAL A 24 -4.67 32.75 3.28
CA VAL A 24 -3.82 33.91 2.98
C VAL A 24 -2.38 33.50 2.67
N SER A 25 -1.92 32.36 3.20
CA SER A 25 -0.49 31.94 3.14
C SER A 25 -0.18 30.80 2.15
N GLY A 26 -1.17 30.19 1.51
CA GLY A 26 -0.95 29.08 0.58
C GLY A 26 -1.78 29.26 -0.69
N GLY A 27 -1.13 29.67 -1.77
CA GLY A 27 -1.77 29.98 -3.05
C GLY A 27 -2.62 28.82 -3.57
N SER A 28 -3.89 29.11 -3.89
CA SER A 28 -4.92 28.36 -4.68
C SER A 28 -5.00 26.82 -4.67
N ALA A 29 -4.09 26.08 -4.04
CA ALA A 29 -3.97 24.63 -4.14
C ALA A 29 -4.85 23.95 -3.09
N ALA A 30 -4.89 24.48 -1.85
CA ALA A 30 -5.72 23.91 -0.78
C ALA A 30 -7.23 24.04 -1.04
N SER A 31 -7.68 25.04 -1.82
CA SER A 31 -9.10 25.23 -2.15
C SER A 31 -9.60 24.28 -3.25
N LEU A 32 -8.72 23.81 -4.13
CA LEU A 32 -9.10 23.01 -5.29
C LEU A 32 -8.86 21.50 -5.11
N THR A 33 -7.97 21.07 -4.21
CA THR A 33 -7.75 19.64 -3.93
C THR A 33 -9.05 18.88 -3.61
N PRO A 34 -9.95 19.37 -2.73
CA PRO A 34 -11.19 18.66 -2.42
C PRO A 34 -12.14 18.55 -3.62
N LEU A 35 -12.16 19.56 -4.50
CA LEU A 35 -12.96 19.57 -5.74
C LEU A 35 -12.41 18.57 -6.75
N VAL A 36 -11.09 18.57 -6.99
CA VAL A 36 -10.43 17.60 -7.87
C VAL A 36 -10.63 16.18 -7.35
N GLU A 37 -10.48 15.98 -6.04
CA GLU A 37 -10.70 14.69 -5.41
C GLU A 37 -12.16 14.21 -5.56
N PHE A 38 -13.13 15.09 -5.34
CA PHE A 38 -14.55 14.80 -5.55
C PHE A 38 -14.84 14.35 -6.98
N TYR A 39 -14.41 15.11 -8.00
CA TYR A 39 -14.62 14.75 -9.40
C TYR A 39 -13.81 13.51 -9.82
N SER A 40 -12.63 13.30 -9.23
CA SER A 40 -11.82 12.10 -9.51
C SER A 40 -12.46 10.81 -9.00
N LYS A 41 -13.24 10.89 -7.92
CA LYS A 41 -13.89 9.77 -7.22
C LYS A 41 -15.35 9.56 -7.59
N LEU A 42 -15.91 10.38 -8.48
CA LEU A 42 -17.24 10.12 -9.04
C LEU A 42 -17.32 8.66 -9.51
N PRO A 43 -18.45 7.97 -9.29
CA PRO A 43 -18.62 6.58 -9.70
C PRO A 43 -18.38 6.44 -11.20
N LYS A 44 -17.15 6.06 -11.54
CA LYS A 44 -16.80 5.57 -12.86
C LYS A 44 -17.37 4.16 -12.91
N GLY A 45 -17.81 3.73 -14.08
CA GLY A 45 -18.30 2.36 -14.29
C GLY A 45 -17.31 1.30 -13.77
N PRO A 46 -17.68 0.01 -13.79
CA PRO A 46 -16.87 -1.05 -13.22
C PRO A 46 -15.41 -0.95 -13.69
N ALA A 47 -14.49 -0.96 -12.73
CA ALA A 47 -13.06 -0.83 -13.00
C ALA A 47 -12.64 -1.86 -14.07
N PRO A 48 -11.80 -1.46 -15.05
CA PRO A 48 -11.35 -2.37 -16.08
C PRO A 48 -10.72 -3.60 -15.43
N LYS A 49 -11.14 -4.79 -15.89
CA LYS A 49 -10.52 -6.04 -15.46
C LYS A 49 -9.04 -5.93 -15.81
N LEU A 50 -8.19 -6.01 -14.79
CA LEU A 50 -6.74 -6.09 -14.98
C LEU A 50 -6.48 -7.18 -16.04
N GLY A 51 -5.85 -6.79 -17.15
CA GLY A 51 -5.62 -7.66 -18.31
C GLY A 51 -4.86 -8.94 -17.92
N PRO A 52 -4.70 -9.90 -18.85
CA PRO A 52 -4.07 -11.19 -18.56
C PRO A 52 -2.68 -10.97 -17.97
N ARG A 53 -2.59 -11.04 -16.65
CA ARG A 53 -1.34 -11.13 -15.90
C ARG A 53 -0.90 -12.58 -16.05
N GLY A 54 0.40 -12.85 -16.18
CA GLY A 54 0.95 -14.19 -16.48
C GLY A 54 0.50 -15.31 -15.52
N PRO A 55 1.02 -16.54 -15.64
CA PRO A 55 0.48 -17.73 -14.96
C PRO A 55 0.31 -17.58 -13.44
N ALA A 56 1.18 -16.82 -12.77
CA ALA A 56 1.07 -16.51 -11.34
C ALA A 56 -0.23 -15.77 -10.95
N SER A 57 -0.84 -15.05 -11.89
CA SER A 57 -2.02 -14.22 -11.63
C SER A 57 -3.27 -15.04 -11.31
N TYR A 58 -3.36 -16.27 -11.82
CA TYR A 58 -4.48 -17.18 -11.55
C TYR A 58 -4.48 -17.69 -10.11
N LEU A 59 -3.30 -17.74 -9.49
CA LEU A 59 -3.08 -18.30 -8.16
C LEU A 59 -3.12 -17.25 -7.04
N PHE A 60 -2.74 -16.00 -7.33
CA PHE A 60 -2.50 -14.97 -6.31
C PHE A 60 -3.37 -13.70 -6.43
N ASN A 61 -4.26 -13.57 -7.43
CA ASN A 61 -5.14 -12.38 -7.51
C ASN A 61 -6.29 -12.44 -6.50
N ALA A 62 -6.68 -11.28 -5.95
CA ALA A 62 -7.70 -11.12 -4.91
C ALA A 62 -9.04 -11.86 -5.15
N LYS A 63 -9.48 -12.02 -6.40
CA LYS A 63 -10.72 -12.79 -6.71
C LYS A 63 -10.55 -14.31 -6.62
N ASN A 64 -9.32 -14.80 -6.78
CA ASN A 64 -8.93 -16.21 -6.73
C ASN A 64 -7.86 -16.45 -5.66
N ALA A 65 -7.78 -15.58 -4.64
CA ALA A 65 -6.76 -15.67 -3.60
C ALA A 65 -7.02 -16.95 -2.81
N SER A 66 -6.23 -17.97 -3.10
CA SER A 66 -6.41 -19.31 -2.58
C SER A 66 -5.15 -19.75 -1.86
N GLY A 67 -5.30 -20.52 -0.77
CA GLY A 67 -4.18 -21.13 -0.06
C GLY A 67 -3.55 -22.32 -0.81
N VAL A 68 -4.11 -22.73 -1.94
CA VAL A 68 -3.64 -23.86 -2.76
C VAL A 68 -2.15 -23.78 -3.13
N PRO A 69 -1.57 -22.63 -3.53
CA PRO A 69 -0.14 -22.55 -3.86
C PRO A 69 0.76 -22.92 -2.68
N ILE A 70 0.35 -22.61 -1.45
CA ILE A 70 1.09 -22.96 -0.23
C ILE A 70 1.10 -24.48 -0.05
N LEU A 71 -0.05 -25.13 -0.22
CA LEU A 71 -0.15 -26.59 -0.14
C LEU A 71 0.68 -27.27 -1.23
N VAL A 72 0.65 -26.76 -2.47
CA VAL A 72 1.47 -27.28 -3.56
C VAL A 72 2.95 -27.22 -3.22
N VAL A 73 3.42 -26.11 -2.63
CA VAL A 73 4.83 -25.99 -2.21
C VAL A 73 5.17 -26.99 -1.10
N ILE A 74 4.31 -27.15 -0.09
CA ILE A 74 4.52 -28.10 1.02
C ILE A 74 4.63 -29.53 0.48
N PHE A 75 3.67 -29.96 -0.34
CA PHE A 75 3.69 -31.31 -0.90
C PHE A 75 4.85 -31.51 -1.87
N GLY A 76 5.22 -30.48 -2.63
CA GLY A 76 6.42 -30.49 -3.48
C GLY A 76 7.70 -30.72 -2.68
N LEU A 77 7.86 -30.02 -1.56
CA LEU A 77 9.04 -30.17 -0.68
C LEU A 77 9.08 -31.55 -0.01
N ILE A 78 7.95 -32.06 0.48
CA ILE A 78 7.86 -33.39 1.10
C ILE A 78 8.20 -34.47 0.08
N GLY A 79 7.58 -34.42 -1.10
CA GLY A 79 7.83 -35.40 -2.16
C GLY A 79 9.28 -35.36 -2.63
N PHE A 80 9.82 -34.16 -2.85
CA PHE A 80 11.22 -33.98 -3.23
C PHE A 80 12.18 -34.50 -2.15
N GLY A 81 11.97 -34.12 -0.88
CA GLY A 81 12.77 -34.60 0.24
C GLY A 81 12.75 -36.13 0.38
N TYR A 82 11.57 -36.74 0.24
CA TYR A 82 11.45 -38.21 0.25
C TYR A 82 12.20 -38.86 -0.91
N THR A 83 12.15 -38.29 -2.11
CA THR A 83 12.92 -38.86 -3.23
C THR A 83 14.43 -38.79 -3.00
N LEU A 84 14.94 -37.73 -2.38
CA LEU A 84 16.35 -37.63 -1.99
C LEU A 84 16.72 -38.65 -0.93
N ASP A 85 15.96 -38.72 0.16
CA ASP A 85 16.17 -39.64 1.27
C ASP A 85 16.10 -41.11 0.80
N TYR A 86 15.17 -41.40 -0.11
CA TYR A 86 15.06 -42.72 -0.71
C TYR A 86 16.32 -43.11 -1.50
N ASN A 87 16.83 -42.21 -2.34
CA ASN A 87 18.00 -42.48 -3.17
C ASN A 87 19.30 -42.52 -2.36
N MET A 88 19.46 -41.66 -1.36
CA MET A 88 20.72 -41.53 -0.61
C MET A 88 20.79 -42.47 0.60
N HIS A 89 19.65 -42.83 1.19
CA HIS A 89 19.62 -43.54 2.46
C HIS A 89 18.78 -44.83 2.36
N LEU A 90 17.46 -44.73 2.17
CA LEU A 90 16.57 -45.89 2.35
C LEU A 90 16.86 -47.03 1.37
N LYS A 91 17.28 -46.75 0.14
CA LYS A 91 17.59 -47.79 -0.85
C LYS A 91 18.86 -48.59 -0.52
N HIS A 92 19.79 -48.02 0.23
CA HIS A 92 21.05 -48.66 0.59
C HIS A 92 21.03 -49.37 1.95
N HIS A 93 19.99 -49.10 2.75
CA HIS A 93 19.80 -49.65 4.10
C HIS A 93 19.65 -51.18 4.20
N LYS A 94 19.39 -51.87 3.09
CA LYS A 94 19.20 -53.33 3.07
C LYS A 94 20.49 -54.13 2.81
N ASN A 95 21.52 -53.48 2.26
CA ASN A 95 22.76 -54.15 1.84
C ASN A 95 23.93 -53.95 2.81
N HIS A 96 23.78 -53.11 3.83
CA HIS A 96 24.76 -52.95 4.91
C HIS A 96 24.00 -52.70 6.23
N PRO A 97 24.07 -53.61 7.22
CA PRO A 97 23.67 -53.26 8.59
C PRO A 97 24.64 -52.19 9.12
N HIS A 98 24.10 -51.23 9.87
CA HIS A 98 24.88 -50.28 10.65
C HIS A 98 25.58 -50.97 11.81
#